data_AF-A0A3S4IM13-F1
#
_entry.id   AF-A0A3S4IM13-F1
#
_cell.length_a   1.000
_cell.length_b   1.000
_cell.length_c   1.000
_cell.angle_alpha   90.00
_cell.angle_beta   90.00
_cell.angle_gamma   90.00
#
_symmetry.space_group_name_H-M   'P 1'
#
loop_
_entity.id
_entity.type
_entity.pdbx_description
1 polymer ?
#
loop_
_entity_poly.entity_id
_entity_poly.type
_entity_poly.pdbx_seq_one_letter_code
_entity_poly.pdbx_strand_id
1 'polypeptide(L)'
;MTYFLTIFAGTGNISLATLPVIAEVAKEQGIKPCRPLSTAVVSAQIAITASPISAAVVYMSSVMEGHGISYIHLLSVVIPSTLLAVLVMSFLVTMLFNSKLSDDPIYRKRLEEGLIELRGEKQIEIKPMAKNSVWLFLLGVICVVVYAIVNSPSLGLVEKPLMNTTNAILIIMLSVATLTTILCKVETDAILNSSTF
;
A
#
# COMPACT_ATOMS: atom_id res chain seq x y z
N MET A 1 -0.92 0.40 -8.61
CA MET A 1 -0.94 1.39 -7.50
C MET A 1 -0.98 0.71 -6.14
N THR A 2 -2.03 -0.06 -5.84
CA THR A 2 -2.26 -0.64 -4.50
C THR A 2 -1.09 -1.48 -3.99
N TYR A 3 -0.48 -2.32 -4.84
CA TYR A 3 0.74 -3.08 -4.50
C TYR A 3 1.87 -2.21 -3.92
N PHE A 4 2.24 -1.13 -4.62
CA PHE A 4 3.32 -0.24 -4.18
C PHE A 4 2.97 0.47 -2.88
N LEU A 5 1.74 0.98 -2.76
CA LEU A 5 1.29 1.63 -1.54
C LEU A 5 1.32 0.68 -0.34
N THR A 6 0.92 -0.57 -0.52
CA THR A 6 0.96 -1.57 0.55
C THR A 6 2.39 -2.01 0.89
N ILE A 7 3.30 -2.09 -0.08
CA ILE A 7 4.73 -2.34 0.23
C ILE A 7 5.31 -1.24 1.13
N PHE A 8 5.02 0.02 0.82
CA PHE A 8 5.54 1.14 1.61
C PHE A 8 4.83 1.30 2.96
N ALA A 9 3.53 1.07 3.02
CA ALA A 9 2.75 1.21 4.24
C ALA A 9 2.87 0.01 5.19
N GLY A 10 3.19 -1.19 4.67
CA GLY A 10 3.28 -2.41 5.47
C GLY A 10 1.93 -2.97 5.95
N THR A 11 0.79 -2.43 5.46
CA THR A 11 -0.56 -2.85 5.83
C THR A 11 -1.52 -2.87 4.64
N GLY A 12 -2.40 -3.87 4.60
CA GLY A 12 -3.43 -4.02 3.56
C GLY A 12 -4.56 -3.01 3.67
N ASN A 13 -4.81 -2.47 4.88
CA ASN A 13 -5.92 -1.54 5.12
C ASN A 13 -5.74 -0.20 4.39
N ILE A 14 -4.51 0.14 3.98
CA ILE A 14 -4.29 1.35 3.16
C ILE A 14 -4.97 1.25 1.79
N SER A 15 -5.26 0.04 1.32
CA SER A 15 -6.00 -0.15 0.07
C SER A 15 -7.42 0.44 0.14
N LEU A 16 -8.04 0.44 1.32
CA LEU A 16 -9.40 0.96 1.51
C LEU A 16 -9.52 2.43 1.12
N ALA A 17 -8.53 3.26 1.49
CA ALA A 17 -8.47 4.68 1.11
C ALA A 17 -8.33 4.88 -0.40
N THR A 18 -7.86 3.87 -1.14
CA THR A 18 -7.68 3.93 -2.59
C THR A 18 -8.86 3.35 -3.37
N LEU A 19 -9.73 2.56 -2.74
CA LEU A 19 -10.88 1.93 -3.40
C LEU A 19 -11.83 2.97 -4.04
N PRO A 20 -12.20 4.09 -3.39
CA PRO A 20 -13.07 5.08 -4.00
C PRO A 20 -12.47 5.68 -5.27
N VAL A 21 -11.17 6.02 -5.24
CA VAL A 21 -10.44 6.57 -6.40
C VAL A 21 -10.38 5.56 -7.53
N ILE A 22 -10.11 4.28 -7.22
CA ILE A 22 -10.10 3.20 -8.21
C ILE A 22 -11.49 3.01 -8.84
N ALA A 23 -12.55 3.07 -8.03
CA ALA A 23 -13.92 2.94 -8.52
C ALA A 23 -14.33 4.10 -9.43
N GLU A 24 -13.92 5.33 -9.08
CA GLU A 24 -14.18 6.53 -9.89
C GLU A 24 -13.45 6.47 -11.23
N VAL A 25 -12.13 6.24 -11.22
CA VAL A 25 -11.32 6.13 -12.46
C VAL A 25 -11.82 4.98 -13.34
N ALA A 26 -12.23 3.85 -12.74
CA ALA A 26 -12.81 2.75 -13.50
C ALA A 26 -14.11 3.15 -14.21
N LYS A 27 -15.00 3.91 -13.54
CA LYS A 27 -16.24 4.41 -14.15
C LYS A 27 -15.96 5.38 -15.30
N GLU A 28 -15.02 6.30 -15.12
CA GLU A 28 -14.62 7.27 -16.17
C GLU A 28 -14.07 6.58 -17.42
N GLN A 29 -13.30 5.50 -17.23
CA GLN A 29 -12.75 4.70 -18.33
C GLN A 29 -13.75 3.70 -18.92
N GLY A 30 -15.02 3.69 -18.45
CA GLY A 30 -16.03 2.75 -18.93
C GLY A 30 -15.73 1.29 -18.58
N ILE A 31 -14.99 1.04 -17.51
CA ILE A 31 -14.63 -0.29 -17.01
C ILE A 31 -15.50 -0.61 -15.79
N LYS A 32 -16.00 -1.85 -15.70
CA LYS A 32 -16.79 -2.31 -14.55
C LYS A 32 -15.96 -2.26 -13.25
N PRO A 33 -16.29 -1.42 -12.24
CA PRO A 33 -15.45 -1.21 -11.05
C PRO A 33 -15.20 -2.47 -10.22
N CYS A 34 -16.11 -3.44 -10.23
CA CYS A 34 -16.00 -4.69 -9.47
C CYS A 34 -14.64 -5.41 -9.69
N ARG A 35 -14.06 -5.32 -10.89
CA ARG A 35 -12.80 -6.00 -11.24
C ARG A 35 -11.53 -5.28 -10.77
N PRO A 36 -11.31 -3.98 -11.07
CA PRO A 36 -10.19 -3.27 -10.50
C PRO A 36 -10.26 -3.21 -8.96
N LEU A 37 -11.46 -3.20 -8.37
CA LEU A 37 -11.62 -3.27 -6.92
C LEU A 37 -11.19 -4.62 -6.34
N SER A 38 -11.62 -5.75 -6.92
CA SER A 38 -11.24 -7.07 -6.42
C SER A 38 -9.74 -7.35 -6.58
N THR A 39 -9.16 -6.97 -7.72
CA THR A 39 -7.71 -7.09 -7.95
C THR A 39 -6.89 -6.18 -7.05
N ALA A 40 -7.37 -4.98 -6.72
CA ALA A 40 -6.72 -4.08 -5.78
C ALA A 40 -6.59 -4.70 -4.39
N VAL A 41 -7.66 -5.25 -3.82
CA VAL A 41 -7.65 -5.85 -2.47
C VAL A 41 -6.71 -7.07 -2.41
N VAL A 42 -6.77 -7.95 -3.42
CA VAL A 42 -5.88 -9.12 -3.50
C VAL A 42 -4.42 -8.69 -3.63
N SER A 43 -4.15 -7.68 -4.45
CA SER A 43 -2.79 -7.14 -4.61
C SER A 43 -2.25 -6.54 -3.32
N ALA A 44 -3.11 -5.90 -2.51
CA ALA A 44 -2.74 -5.36 -1.21
C ALA A 44 -2.31 -6.50 -0.27
N GLN A 45 -3.14 -7.55 -0.16
CA GLN A 45 -2.86 -8.63 0.77
C GLN A 45 -1.57 -9.39 0.42
N ILE A 46 -1.31 -9.59 -0.88
CA ILE A 46 -0.06 -10.19 -1.37
C ILE A 46 1.12 -9.24 -1.13
N ALA A 47 0.96 -7.94 -1.33
CA ALA A 47 2.03 -6.97 -1.12
C ALA A 47 2.53 -6.87 0.34
N ILE A 48 1.68 -7.18 1.33
CA ILE A 48 2.08 -7.17 2.76
C ILE A 48 3.25 -8.14 3.00
N THR A 49 3.28 -9.27 2.30
CA THR A 49 4.35 -10.28 2.47
C THR A 49 5.66 -9.85 1.81
N ALA A 50 5.61 -8.90 0.88
CA ALA A 50 6.79 -8.32 0.23
C ALA A 50 7.29 -7.04 0.91
N SER A 51 6.56 -6.52 1.91
CA SER A 51 6.93 -5.27 2.58
C SER A 51 8.04 -5.50 3.60
N PRO A 52 9.17 -4.76 3.51
CA PRO A 52 10.26 -4.88 4.49
C PRO A 52 9.89 -4.33 5.88
N ILE A 53 8.88 -3.46 5.95
CA ILE A 53 8.42 -2.80 7.18
C ILE A 53 7.33 -3.65 7.87
N SER A 54 6.73 -4.59 7.15
CA SER A 54 5.69 -5.45 7.69
C SER A 54 6.23 -6.29 8.84
N ALA A 55 5.59 -6.17 10.00
CA ALA A 55 5.92 -6.96 11.18
C ALA A 55 5.88 -8.48 10.90
N ALA A 56 4.98 -8.92 10.01
CA ALA A 56 4.89 -10.32 9.60
C ALA A 56 6.14 -10.79 8.84
N VAL A 57 6.71 -9.96 7.97
CA VAL A 57 7.91 -10.29 7.18
C VAL A 57 9.15 -10.28 8.05
N VAL A 58 9.25 -9.31 8.96
CA VAL A 58 10.35 -9.23 9.95
C VAL A 58 10.33 -10.43 10.89
N TYR A 59 9.15 -10.84 11.35
CA TYR A 59 8.99 -12.06 12.14
C TYR A 59 9.34 -13.32 11.33
N MET A 60 8.89 -13.41 10.08
CA MET A 60 9.23 -14.54 9.22
C MET A 60 10.75 -14.64 9.00
N SER A 61 11.42 -13.50 8.81
CA SER A 61 12.88 -13.45 8.70
C SER A 61 13.58 -14.01 9.93
N SER A 62 13.15 -13.64 11.16
CA SER A 62 13.80 -14.14 12.37
C SER A 62 13.65 -15.66 12.54
N VAL A 63 12.55 -16.23 12.07
CA VAL A 63 12.35 -17.69 12.03
C VAL A 63 13.21 -18.35 10.95
N MET A 64 13.33 -17.72 9.78
CA MET A 64 14.11 -18.24 8.64
C MET A 64 15.62 -18.08 8.83
N GLU A 65 16.06 -17.16 9.68
CA GLU A 65 17.47 -17.04 10.10
C GLU A 65 17.98 -18.32 10.76
N GLY A 66 17.14 -19.01 11.55
CA GLY A 66 17.46 -20.33 12.11
C GLY A 66 17.72 -21.42 11.05
N HIS A 67 17.34 -21.16 9.80
CA HIS A 67 17.55 -22.04 8.65
C HIS A 67 18.63 -21.51 7.70
N GLY A 68 19.39 -20.48 8.09
CA GLY A 68 20.49 -19.89 7.31
C GLY A 68 20.06 -18.93 6.21
N ILE A 69 18.80 -18.49 6.18
CA ILE A 69 18.28 -17.57 5.17
C ILE A 69 18.31 -16.14 5.72
N SER A 70 19.11 -15.28 5.09
CA SER A 70 19.20 -13.86 5.42
C SER A 70 17.89 -13.11 5.10
N TYR A 71 17.60 -12.07 5.88
CA TYR A 71 16.54 -11.09 5.61
C TYR A 71 16.58 -10.54 4.18
N ILE A 72 17.78 -10.24 3.67
CA ILE A 72 17.97 -9.71 2.30
C ILE A 72 17.62 -10.79 1.27
N HIS A 73 18.01 -12.04 1.51
CA HIS A 73 17.66 -13.15 0.63
C HIS A 73 16.15 -13.37 0.58
N LEU A 74 15.46 -13.33 1.72
CA LEU A 74 14.01 -13.42 1.80
C LEU A 74 13.35 -12.32 0.95
N LEU A 75 13.71 -11.06 1.17
CA LEU A 75 13.17 -9.92 0.42
C LEU A 75 13.47 -10.01 -1.08
N SER A 76 14.67 -10.44 -1.45
CA SER A 76 15.09 -10.59 -2.85
C SER A 76 14.26 -11.62 -3.62
N VAL A 77 13.65 -12.59 -2.94
CA VAL A 77 12.78 -13.61 -3.54
C VAL A 77 11.32 -13.18 -3.48
N VAL A 78 10.86 -12.67 -2.33
CA VAL A 78 9.44 -12.37 -2.12
C VAL A 78 8.99 -11.14 -2.92
N ILE A 79 9.82 -10.08 -3.02
CA ILE A 79 9.47 -8.87 -3.80
C ILE A 79 9.21 -9.18 -5.28
N PRO A 80 10.14 -9.84 -6.03
CA PRO A 80 9.89 -10.11 -7.44
C PRO A 80 8.81 -11.17 -7.67
N SER A 81 8.72 -12.20 -6.82
CA SER A 81 7.71 -13.25 -6.98
C SER A 81 6.29 -12.74 -6.80
N THR A 82 6.07 -11.91 -5.77
CA THR A 82 4.76 -11.30 -5.51
C THR A 82 4.39 -10.25 -6.56
N LEU A 83 5.37 -9.45 -7.02
CA LEU A 83 5.15 -8.50 -8.12
C LEU A 83 4.74 -9.23 -9.41
N LEU A 84 5.45 -10.30 -9.78
CA LEU A 84 5.10 -11.13 -10.94
C LEU A 84 3.72 -11.76 -10.78
N ALA A 85 3.40 -12.30 -9.61
CA ALA A 85 2.09 -12.88 -9.34
C ALA A 85 0.95 -11.87 -9.55
N VAL A 86 1.12 -10.63 -9.07
CA VAL A 86 0.14 -9.55 -9.26
C VAL A 86 0.05 -9.15 -10.73
N LEU A 87 1.16 -9.05 -11.45
CA LEU A 87 1.17 -8.72 -12.89
C LEU A 87 0.45 -9.80 -13.72
N VAL A 88 0.77 -11.07 -13.48
CA VAL A 88 0.12 -12.21 -14.16
C VAL A 88 -1.37 -12.24 -13.83
N MET A 89 -1.75 -12.03 -12.57
CA MET A 89 -3.16 -11.93 -12.17
C MET A 89 -3.88 -10.78 -12.88
N SER A 90 -3.31 -9.58 -12.90
CA SER A 90 -3.90 -8.43 -13.61
C SER A 90 -4.04 -8.70 -15.10
N PHE A 91 -3.06 -9.35 -15.72
CA PHE A 91 -3.11 -9.73 -17.14
C PHE A 91 -4.22 -10.76 -17.41
N LEU A 92 -4.28 -11.83 -16.61
CA LEU A 92 -5.32 -12.86 -16.73
C LEU A 92 -6.72 -12.29 -16.53
N VAL A 93 -6.92 -11.44 -15.53
CA VAL A 93 -8.22 -10.80 -15.27
C VAL A 93 -8.63 -9.90 -16.44
N THR A 94 -7.69 -9.23 -17.08
CA THR A 94 -7.97 -8.37 -18.25
C THR A 94 -8.25 -9.19 -19.50
N MET A 95 -7.53 -10.29 -19.73
CA MET A 95 -7.67 -11.14 -20.92
C MET A 95 -8.90 -12.05 -20.88
N LEU A 96 -9.13 -12.73 -19.75
CA LEU A 96 -10.20 -13.72 -19.63
C LEU A 96 -11.58 -13.08 -19.50
N PHE A 97 -11.63 -11.84 -19.04
CA PHE A 97 -12.88 -11.19 -18.72
C PHE A 97 -13.05 -9.93 -19.54
N ASN A 98 -13.93 -9.98 -20.55
CA ASN A 98 -14.43 -8.80 -21.24
C ASN A 98 -15.41 -8.09 -20.30
N SER A 99 -15.16 -6.82 -19.93
CA SER A 99 -16.18 -5.98 -19.30
C SER A 99 -16.06 -4.58 -19.80
N LYS A 100 -16.82 -4.30 -20.83
CA LYS A 100 -17.32 -2.96 -21.02
C LYS A 100 -18.40 -2.73 -19.98
N LEU A 101 -18.33 -1.59 -19.30
CA LEU A 101 -19.38 -1.13 -18.37
C LEU A 101 -20.73 -0.95 -19.10
N SER A 102 -20.69 -0.75 -20.43
CA SER A 102 -21.86 -0.67 -21.32
C SER A 102 -22.69 -1.95 -21.40
N ASP A 103 -22.15 -3.11 -21.03
CA ASP A 103 -22.88 -4.39 -21.17
C ASP A 103 -23.73 -4.72 -19.94
N ASP A 104 -23.66 -3.89 -18.89
CA ASP A 104 -24.41 -4.11 -17.65
C ASP A 104 -25.82 -3.47 -17.74
N PRO A 105 -26.90 -4.27 -17.69
CA PRO A 105 -28.27 -3.76 -17.79
C PRO A 105 -28.65 -2.83 -16.63
N ILE A 106 -28.01 -3.00 -15.45
CA ILE A 106 -28.23 -2.12 -14.29
C ILE A 106 -27.54 -0.78 -14.51
N TYR A 107 -26.36 -0.79 -15.14
CA TYR A 107 -25.65 0.45 -15.48
C TYR A 107 -26.41 1.26 -16.53
N ARG A 108 -26.95 0.62 -17.58
CA ARG A 108 -27.78 1.31 -18.58
C ARG A 108 -29.04 1.91 -17.98
N LYS A 109 -29.77 1.17 -17.14
CA LYS A 109 -30.95 1.71 -16.44
C LYS A 109 -30.60 2.93 -15.60
N ARG A 110 -29.51 2.86 -14.82
CA ARG A 110 -29.06 4.00 -13.98
C ARG A 110 -28.56 5.18 -14.81
N LEU A 111 -27.97 4.91 -15.99
CA LEU A 111 -27.54 5.93 -16.94
C LEU A 111 -28.76 6.64 -17.56
N GLU A 112 -29.77 5.88 -17.98
CA GLU A 112 -31.03 6.38 -18.54
C GLU A 112 -31.86 7.15 -17.51
N GLU A 113 -31.83 6.74 -16.24
CA GLU A 113 -32.44 7.45 -15.12
C GLU A 113 -31.66 8.70 -14.70
N GLY A 114 -30.51 8.99 -15.32
CA GLY A 114 -29.68 10.16 -15.02
C GLY A 114 -29.01 10.12 -13.63
N LEU A 115 -29.01 8.97 -12.96
CA LEU A 115 -28.50 8.79 -11.59
C LEU A 115 -26.97 8.59 -11.53
N ILE A 116 -26.28 8.66 -12.68
CA ILE A 116 -24.83 8.48 -12.76
C ILE A 116 -24.17 9.86 -12.80
N GLU A 117 -23.79 10.35 -11.63
CA GLU A 117 -22.85 11.46 -11.52
C GLU A 117 -21.43 10.92 -11.82
N LEU A 118 -20.96 11.16 -13.04
CA LEU A 118 -19.53 11.10 -13.32
C LEU A 118 -18.91 12.32 -12.62
N ARG A 119 -17.85 12.09 -11.84
CA ARG A 119 -17.09 13.15 -11.19
C ARG A 119 -16.39 13.94 -12.29
N GLY A 120 -17.08 14.91 -12.88
CA GLY A 120 -16.49 15.84 -13.84
C GLY A 120 -15.23 16.44 -13.24
N GLU A 121 -14.13 16.36 -13.99
CA GLU A 121 -12.76 16.84 -13.73
C GLU A 121 -12.60 17.61 -12.41
N LYS A 122 -12.73 16.91 -11.28
CA LYS A 122 -12.59 17.55 -9.97
C LYS A 122 -11.10 17.62 -9.71
N GLN A 123 -10.48 18.72 -10.14
CA GLN A 123 -9.08 19.00 -9.83
C GLN A 123 -8.92 18.89 -8.31
N ILE A 124 -8.24 17.84 -7.88
CA ILE A 124 -7.90 17.66 -6.48
C ILE A 124 -6.89 18.77 -6.19
N GLU A 125 -7.32 19.83 -5.49
CA GLU A 125 -6.40 20.85 -5.02
C GLU A 125 -5.44 20.21 -4.03
N ILE A 126 -4.21 19.96 -4.50
CA ILE A 126 -3.14 19.42 -3.67
C ILE A 126 -2.75 20.53 -2.70
N LYS A 127 -3.07 20.35 -1.41
CA LYS A 127 -2.59 21.26 -0.36
C LYS A 127 -1.05 21.36 -0.45
N PRO A 128 -0.46 22.56 -0.35
CA PRO A 128 0.98 22.76 -0.54
C PRO A 128 1.85 21.92 0.41
N MET A 129 1.30 21.51 1.55
CA MET A 129 1.97 20.67 2.55
C MET A 129 1.87 19.16 2.30
N ALA A 130 1.01 18.73 1.37
CA ALA A 130 0.81 17.30 1.09
C ALA A 130 2.08 16.63 0.55
N LYS A 131 2.87 17.34 -0.28
CA LYS A 131 4.14 16.82 -0.80
C LYS A 131 5.19 16.64 0.29
N ASN A 132 5.23 17.52 1.28
CA ASN A 132 6.16 17.43 2.41
C ASN A 132 5.85 16.23 3.30
N SER A 133 4.56 15.93 3.50
CA SER A 133 4.11 14.75 4.25
C SER A 133 4.57 13.44 3.58
N VAL A 134 4.47 13.35 2.25
CA VAL A 134 4.95 12.17 1.50
C VAL A 134 6.47 12.01 1.63
N TRP A 135 7.23 13.10 1.56
CA TRP A 135 8.69 13.06 1.75
C TRP A 135 9.10 12.63 3.16
N LEU A 136 8.41 13.13 4.20
CA LEU A 136 8.66 12.72 5.59
C LEU A 136 8.33 11.23 5.79
N PHE A 137 7.23 10.76 5.22
CA PHE A 137 6.85 9.35 5.26
C PHE A 137 7.90 8.47 4.56
N LEU A 138 8.32 8.84 3.34
CA LEU A 138 9.33 8.09 2.59
C LEU A 138 10.68 8.06 3.32
N LEU A 139 11.07 9.17 3.96
CA LEU A 139 12.26 9.22 4.79
C LEU A 139 12.16 8.27 5.99
N GLY A 140 10.99 8.22 6.64
CA GLY A 140 10.70 7.25 7.71
C GLY A 140 10.83 5.79 7.25
N VAL A 141 10.25 5.45 6.10
CA VAL A 141 10.37 4.13 5.45
C VAL A 141 11.84 3.78 5.22
N ILE A 142 12.63 4.69 4.67
CA ILE A 142 14.08 4.47 4.42
C ILE A 142 14.82 4.24 5.74
N CYS A 143 14.56 5.05 6.78
CA CYS A 143 15.17 4.88 8.10
C CYS A 143 14.86 3.49 8.69
N VAL A 144 13.63 2.99 8.53
CA VAL A 144 13.27 1.65 8.99
C VAL A 144 14.01 0.57 8.21
N VAL A 145 14.06 0.67 6.88
CA VAL A 145 14.75 -0.31 6.04
C VAL A 145 16.25 -0.34 6.38
N VAL A 146 16.88 0.82 6.54
CA VAL A 146 18.29 0.92 6.96
C VAL A 146 18.49 0.30 8.34
N TYR A 147 17.61 0.58 9.30
CA TYR A 147 17.68 -0.01 10.64
C TYR A 147 17.54 -1.54 10.60
N ALA A 148 16.62 -2.07 9.79
CA ALA A 148 16.42 -3.50 9.60
C ALA A 148 17.66 -4.17 8.95
N ILE A 149 18.29 -3.50 7.98
CA ILE A 149 19.52 -3.99 7.34
C ILE A 149 20.71 -3.97 8.32
N VAL A 150 20.88 -2.89 9.09
CA VAL A 150 21.99 -2.76 10.07
C VAL A 150 21.85 -3.77 11.22
N ASN A 151 20.63 -4.05 11.67
CA ASN A 151 20.38 -5.09 12.68
C ASN A 151 20.32 -6.50 12.08
N SER A 152 20.36 -6.65 10.76
CA SER A 152 20.38 -7.98 10.15
C SER A 152 21.72 -8.65 10.47
N PRO A 153 21.72 -9.89 10.98
CA PRO A 153 22.94 -10.64 11.31
C PRO A 153 23.91 -10.80 10.13
N SER A 154 23.43 -10.61 8.90
CA SER A 154 24.21 -10.73 7.67
C SER A 154 25.31 -9.66 7.51
N LEU A 155 25.20 -8.51 8.20
CA LEU A 155 26.25 -7.48 8.20
C LEU A 155 27.26 -7.63 9.35
N GLY A 156 26.97 -8.45 10.38
CA GLY A 156 27.89 -8.73 11.49
C GLY A 156 28.33 -7.50 12.31
N LEU A 157 27.68 -6.33 12.17
CA LEU A 157 28.12 -5.06 12.76
C LEU A 157 27.68 -4.85 14.21
N VAL A 158 26.71 -5.64 14.73
CA VAL A 158 26.17 -5.48 16.09
C VAL A 158 25.91 -6.86 16.73
N GLU A 159 26.72 -7.26 17.71
CA GLU A 159 26.62 -8.57 18.39
C GLU A 159 25.38 -8.69 19.31
N LYS A 160 24.77 -7.58 19.73
CA LYS A 160 23.53 -7.55 20.51
C LYS A 160 22.64 -6.39 20.08
N PRO A 161 21.55 -6.62 19.33
CA PRO A 161 20.60 -5.56 19.04
C PRO A 161 19.99 -5.05 20.35
N LEU A 162 20.11 -3.74 20.60
CA LEU A 162 19.59 -3.08 21.82
C LEU A 162 18.06 -3.22 21.95
N MET A 163 17.36 -3.45 20.84
CA MET A 163 15.91 -3.58 20.79
C MET A 163 15.46 -4.50 19.65
N ASN A 164 14.36 -5.23 19.85
CA ASN A 164 13.74 -6.06 18.81
C ASN A 164 13.30 -5.17 17.63
N THR A 165 13.61 -5.60 16.40
CA THR A 165 13.29 -4.91 15.14
C THR A 165 11.82 -4.47 15.06
N THR A 166 10.89 -5.28 15.58
CA THR A 166 9.46 -4.93 15.63
C THR A 166 9.20 -3.68 16.48
N ASN A 167 9.80 -3.59 17.66
CA ASN A 167 9.63 -2.43 18.55
C ASN A 167 10.29 -1.19 17.94
N ALA A 168 11.42 -1.35 17.26
CA ALA A 168 12.10 -0.24 16.60
C ALA A 168 11.27 0.32 15.44
N ILE A 169 10.65 -0.55 14.63
CA ILE A 169 9.71 -0.14 13.58
C ILE A 169 8.56 0.68 14.16
N LEU A 170 7.96 0.21 15.26
CA LEU A 170 6.87 0.92 15.91
C LEU A 170 7.29 2.32 16.40
N ILE A 171 8.42 2.44 17.09
CA ILE A 171 8.90 3.74 17.59
C ILE A 171 9.23 4.68 16.44
N ILE A 172 9.91 4.20 15.39
CA ILE A 172 10.27 5.03 14.24
C ILE A 172 9.00 5.50 13.49
N MET A 173 8.07 4.59 13.19
CA MET A 173 6.84 4.93 12.47
C MET A 173 5.93 5.85 13.27
N LEU A 174 5.82 5.66 14.59
CA LEU A 174 5.06 6.55 15.46
C LEU A 174 5.70 7.95 15.52
N SER A 175 7.05 8.01 15.63
CA SER A 175 7.79 9.28 15.64
C SER A 175 7.64 10.03 14.32
N VAL A 176 7.71 9.33 13.19
CA VAL A 176 7.50 9.92 11.85
C VAL A 176 6.07 10.41 11.71
N ALA A 177 5.07 9.67 12.20
CA ALA A 177 3.68 10.10 12.20
C ALA A 177 3.50 11.39 13.03
N THR A 178 4.05 11.44 14.24
CA THR A 178 4.02 12.64 15.10
C THR A 178 4.73 13.83 14.46
N LEU A 179 5.90 13.62 13.86
CA LEU A 179 6.63 14.67 13.17
C LEU A 179 5.83 15.19 11.97
N THR A 180 5.16 14.29 11.24
CA THR A 180 4.34 14.65 10.09
C THR A 180 3.12 15.46 10.49
N THR A 181 2.43 15.10 11.59
CA THR A 181 1.27 15.88 12.07
C THR A 181 1.67 17.28 12.55
N ILE A 182 2.79 17.39 13.27
CA ILE A 182 3.31 18.69 13.76
C ILE A 182 3.81 19.55 12.61
N LEU A 183 4.70 19.01 11.78
CA LEU A 183 5.33 19.78 10.70
C LEU A 183 4.34 20.12 9.60
N CYS A 184 3.47 19.18 9.19
CA CYS A 184 2.50 19.43 8.12
C CYS A 184 1.20 20.09 8.60
N LYS A 185 1.12 20.48 9.89
CA LYS A 185 -0.05 21.10 10.53
C LYS A 185 -1.34 20.36 10.15
N VAL A 186 -1.32 19.04 10.25
CA VAL A 186 -2.48 18.22 9.90
C VAL A 186 -3.52 18.41 10.99
N GLU A 187 -4.74 18.79 10.61
CA GLU A 187 -5.87 18.85 11.52
C GLU A 187 -6.14 17.45 12.08
N THR A 188 -5.88 17.24 13.36
CA THR A 188 -6.02 15.92 14.01
C THR A 188 -7.47 15.43 13.98
N ASP A 189 -8.44 16.34 14.06
CA ASP A 189 -9.86 16.03 13.93
C ASP A 189 -10.21 15.56 12.51
N ALA A 190 -9.53 16.10 11.50
CA ALA A 190 -9.70 15.66 10.12
C ALA A 190 -9.08 14.28 9.87
N ILE A 191 -8.14 13.81 10.70
CA ILE A 191 -7.61 12.43 10.61
C ILE A 191 -8.67 11.42 11.03
N LEU A 192 -9.39 11.69 12.13
CA LEU A 192 -10.47 10.82 12.62
C LEU A 192 -11.68 10.79 11.67
N ASN A 193 -11.96 11.95 11.06
CA ASN A 193 -13.01 12.10 10.05
C ASN A 193 -12.52 11.82 8.63
N SER A 194 -11.24 11.47 8.45
CA SER A 194 -10.72 11.14 7.13
C SER A 194 -11.42 9.88 6.65
N SER A 195 -11.99 9.97 5.45
CA SER A 195 -12.64 8.85 4.79
C SER A 195 -11.60 7.75 4.59
N THR A 196 -11.64 6.77 5.49
CA THR A 196 -11.24 5.39 5.21
C THR A 196 -12.41 4.61 4.59
N PHE A 197 -13.60 5.25 4.55
CA PHE A 197 -14.87 4.83 3.94
C PHE A 197 -15.59 6.03 3.32
#